data_AF-A0AAT9HIZ0-F1
#
_entry.id   AF-A0AAT9HIZ0-F1
#
_cell.length_a   1.000
_cell.length_b   1.000
_cell.length_c   1.000
_cell.angle_alpha   90.00
_cell.angle_beta   90.00
_cell.angle_gamma   90.00
#
_symmetry.space_group_name_H-M   'P 1'
#
loop_
_entity.id
_entity.type
_entity.pdbx_description
1 polymer ?
#
loop_
_entity_poly.entity_id
_entity_poly.type
_entity_poly.pdbx_seq_one_letter_code
_entity_poly.pdbx_strand_id
1 'polypeptide(L)'
;MRGAGFQPRLEHSSDDFRAVVALASADVGVALVPRSALRGMDLTGVVVRPVDGTAPTRRVFAAVRRGAEDHPLIRPVLDALRAAAGDA
;
A
#
# COMPACT_ATOMS: atom_id res chain seq x y z
N MET A 1 -11.57 9.50 3.55
CA MET A 1 -12.95 8.97 3.48
C MET A 1 -14.02 10.06 3.66
N ARG A 2 -13.82 11.28 3.12
CA ARG A 2 -14.88 12.29 2.97
C ARG A 2 -14.77 12.78 1.52
N GLY A 3 -15.71 12.42 0.66
CA GLY A 3 -15.63 12.76 -0.77
C GLY A 3 -16.45 11.87 -1.72
N ALA A 4 -16.89 10.69 -1.28
CA ALA A 4 -17.66 9.76 -2.12
C ALA A 4 -19.19 9.89 -1.98
N GLY A 5 -19.70 10.88 -1.23
CA GLY A 5 -21.14 11.07 -1.01
C GLY A 5 -21.80 10.07 -0.04
N PHE A 6 -21.04 9.10 0.48
CA PHE A 6 -21.49 8.18 1.53
C PHE A 6 -20.41 8.05 2.62
N GLN A 7 -20.84 7.59 3.80
CA GLN A 7 -19.95 7.27 4.91
C GLN A 7 -19.82 5.74 5.03
N PRO A 8 -18.63 5.16 4.82
CA PRO A 8 -18.43 3.73 5.02
C PRO A 8 -18.63 3.37 6.49
N ARG A 9 -19.29 2.23 6.74
CA ARG A 9 -19.42 1.63 8.07
C ARG A 9 -18.17 0.81 8.36
N LEU A 10 -17.34 1.29 9.27
CA LEU A 10 -16.08 0.67 9.64
C LEU A 10 -16.30 -0.27 10.82
N GLU A 11 -16.35 -1.59 10.56
CA GLU A 11 -16.49 -2.62 11.59
C GLU A 11 -15.14 -3.00 12.21
N HIS A 12 -14.08 -3.03 11.39
CA HIS A 12 -12.73 -3.40 11.80
C HIS A 12 -11.71 -2.43 11.21
N SER A 13 -10.68 -2.10 11.99
CA SER A 13 -9.56 -1.26 11.56
C SER A 13 -8.25 -1.88 12.00
N SER A 14 -7.33 -2.04 11.06
CA SER A 14 -5.96 -2.49 11.32
C SER A 14 -5.01 -1.76 10.35
N ASP A 15 -3.79 -1.50 10.82
CA ASP A 15 -2.70 -0.95 10.03
C ASP A 15 -1.87 -2.04 9.32
N ASP A 16 -2.13 -3.32 9.61
CA ASP A 16 -1.52 -4.46 8.92
C ASP A 16 -2.40 -4.92 7.74
N PHE A 17 -1.85 -4.82 6.54
CA PHE A 17 -2.53 -5.27 5.33
C PHE A 17 -2.80 -6.77 5.28
N ARG A 18 -1.97 -7.60 5.93
CA ARG A 18 -2.22 -9.05 6.02
C ARG A 18 -3.42 -9.35 6.87
N ALA A 19 -3.58 -8.65 7.99
CA ALA A 19 -4.73 -8.83 8.88
C ALA A 19 -6.04 -8.49 8.18
N VAL A 20 -6.11 -7.34 7.48
CA VAL A 20 -7.34 -6.94 6.77
C VAL A 20 -7.68 -7.84 5.59
N VAL A 21 -6.68 -8.38 4.88
CA VAL A 21 -6.93 -9.36 3.80
C VAL A 21 -7.38 -10.70 4.36
N ALA A 22 -6.79 -11.17 5.47
CA ALA A 22 -7.26 -12.39 6.14
C ALA A 22 -8.73 -12.28 6.59
N LEU A 23 -9.14 -11.11 7.10
CA LEU A 23 -10.54 -10.84 7.43
C LEU A 23 -11.44 -10.87 6.19
N ALA A 24 -11.01 -10.27 5.08
CA ALA A 24 -11.75 -10.33 3.82
C ALA A 24 -11.85 -11.76 3.26
N SER A 25 -10.77 -12.56 3.34
CA SER A 25 -10.76 -13.98 2.97
C SER A 25 -11.66 -14.84 3.85
N ALA A 26 -11.93 -14.40 5.08
CA ALA A 26 -12.86 -15.04 6.00
C ALA A 26 -14.31 -14.54 5.85
N ASP A 27 -14.62 -13.84 4.75
CA ASP A 27 -15.95 -13.31 4.43
C ASP A 27 -16.48 -12.26 5.44
N VAL A 28 -15.58 -11.62 6.20
CA VAL A 28 -15.94 -10.59 7.20
C VAL A 28 -16.25 -9.24 6.55
N GLY A 29 -15.86 -9.03 5.28
CA GLY A 29 -16.18 -7.82 4.52
C GLY A 29 -15.21 -7.52 3.39
N VAL A 30 -15.10 -6.23 3.03
CA VAL A 30 -14.19 -5.72 1.99
C VAL A 30 -13.09 -4.86 2.59
N ALA A 31 -11.89 -4.93 2.01
CA ALA A 31 -10.72 -4.18 2.44
C ALA A 31 -10.18 -3.29 1.31
N LEU A 32 -9.67 -2.11 1.66
CA LEU A 32 -8.91 -1.25 0.77
C LEU A 32 -7.42 -1.37 1.12
N VAL A 33 -6.61 -1.80 0.18
CA VAL A 33 -5.16 -1.97 0.35
C VAL A 33 -4.39 -1.35 -0.81
N PRO A 34 -3.19 -0.78 -0.59
CA PRO A 34 -2.35 -0.32 -1.68
C PRO A 34 -1.85 -1.52 -2.49
N ARG A 35 -1.73 -1.37 -3.82
CA ARG A 35 -1.28 -2.44 -4.73
C ARG A 35 0.04 -3.08 -4.30
N SER A 36 0.97 -2.28 -3.76
CA SER A 36 2.27 -2.76 -3.28
C SER A 36 2.16 -3.79 -2.15
N ALA A 37 1.09 -3.73 -1.33
CA ALA A 37 0.88 -4.67 -0.23
C ALA A 37 0.39 -6.04 -0.70
N LEU A 38 -0.10 -6.16 -1.94
CA LEU A 38 -0.55 -7.43 -2.50
C LEU A 38 0.62 -8.34 -2.91
N ARG A 39 1.85 -7.81 -3.04
CA ARG A 39 3.02 -8.61 -3.42
C ARG A 39 3.31 -9.66 -2.33
N GLY A 40 3.28 -10.94 -2.71
CA GLY A 40 3.55 -12.06 -1.79
C GLY A 40 2.45 -12.31 -0.76
N MET A 41 1.24 -11.79 -0.98
CA MET A 41 0.08 -12.03 -0.15
C MET A 41 -0.68 -13.27 -0.65
N ASP A 42 -1.16 -14.11 0.28
CA ASP A 42 -2.13 -15.14 -0.06
C ASP A 42 -3.49 -14.48 -0.31
N LEU A 43 -4.02 -14.66 -1.50
CA LEU A 43 -5.29 -14.10 -1.96
C LEU A 43 -6.36 -15.18 -2.12
N THR A 44 -6.14 -16.37 -1.55
CA THR A 44 -7.15 -17.42 -1.52
C THR A 44 -8.39 -16.92 -0.81
N GLY A 45 -9.56 -17.11 -1.44
CA GLY A 45 -10.84 -16.66 -0.91
C GLY A 45 -11.15 -15.16 -1.12
N VAL A 46 -10.28 -14.39 -1.79
CA VAL A 46 -10.56 -12.99 -2.14
C VAL A 46 -10.38 -12.72 -3.64
N VAL A 47 -11.15 -11.76 -4.14
CA VAL A 47 -10.98 -11.22 -5.49
C VAL A 47 -10.48 -9.79 -5.39
N VAL A 48 -9.33 -9.50 -5.99
CA VAL A 48 -8.81 -8.14 -6.06
C VAL A 48 -9.50 -7.38 -7.19
N ARG A 49 -10.04 -6.20 -6.87
CA ARG A 49 -10.68 -5.31 -7.83
C ARG A 49 -10.00 -3.94 -7.81
N PRO A 50 -9.73 -3.31 -8.96
CA PRO A 50 -9.29 -1.93 -8.99
C PRO A 50 -10.39 -1.02 -8.41
N VAL A 51 -9.97 0.05 -7.74
CA VAL A 51 -10.89 1.07 -7.24
C VAL A 51 -11.20 2.03 -8.38
N ASP A 52 -12.47 2.08 -8.79
CA ASP A 52 -12.94 2.99 -9.84
C ASP A 52 -12.94 4.45 -9.36
N GLY A 53 -12.83 5.38 -10.31
CA GLY A 53 -12.80 6.82 -10.05
C GLY A 53 -11.43 7.31 -9.59
N THR A 54 -11.41 8.33 -8.72
CA THR A 54 -10.15 8.90 -8.20
C THR A 54 -9.66 8.07 -7.02
N ALA A 55 -8.82 7.07 -7.30
CA ALA A 55 -8.24 6.24 -6.25
C ALA A 55 -7.37 7.08 -5.29
N PRO A 56 -7.46 6.87 -3.97
CA PRO A 56 -6.58 7.54 -3.02
C PRO A 56 -5.13 7.12 -3.26
N THR A 57 -4.28 8.08 -3.59
CA THR A 57 -2.85 7.85 -3.82
C THR A 57 -2.05 8.06 -2.53
N ARG A 58 -1.09 7.18 -2.28
CA ARG A 58 -0.08 7.35 -1.22
C ARG A 58 1.22 7.86 -1.85
N ARG A 59 1.81 8.93 -1.31
CA ARG A 59 3.17 9.37 -1.67
C ARG A 59 4.17 8.67 -0.75
N VAL A 60 5.16 8.01 -1.34
CA VAL A 60 6.25 7.31 -0.63
C VAL A 60 7.56 8.01 -0.99
N PHE A 61 8.42 8.24 0.01
CA PHE A 61 9.69 8.93 -0.17
C PHE A 61 10.80 8.22 0.60
N ALA A 62 12.01 8.27 0.06
CA ALA A 62 13.23 8.01 0.80
C ALA A 62 13.81 9.35 1.27
N ALA A 63 14.28 9.42 2.53
CA ALA A 63 14.87 10.61 3.10
C ALA A 63 16.24 10.28 3.70
N VAL A 64 17.21 11.16 3.46
CA VAL A 64 18.56 11.08 4.02
C VAL A 64 18.95 12.43 4.60
N ARG A 65 19.94 12.46 5.50
CA ARG A 65 20.50 13.72 5.98
C ARG A 65 21.08 14.50 4.79
N ARG A 66 20.85 15.81 4.75
CA ARG A 66 21.46 16.71 3.76
C ARG A 66 22.98 16.55 3.73
N GLY A 67 23.56 16.41 2.54
CA GLY A 67 24.99 16.18 2.30
C GLY A 67 25.39 14.70 2.31
N ALA A 68 24.45 13.77 2.58
CA ALA A 68 24.71 12.34 2.60
C ALA A 68 24.21 11.62 1.34
N GLU A 69 23.54 12.33 0.43
CA GLU A 69 22.97 11.80 -0.81
C GLU A 69 23.98 11.08 -1.71
N ASP A 70 25.22 11.57 -1.77
CA ASP A 70 26.31 11.00 -2.57
C ASP A 70 27.22 10.05 -1.80
N HIS A 71 26.91 9.77 -0.53
CA HIS A 71 27.73 8.87 0.28
C HIS A 71 27.74 7.46 -0.36
N PRO A 72 28.92 6.80 -0.51
CA PRO A 72 29.05 5.57 -1.29
C PRO A 72 28.24 4.38 -0.73
N LEU A 73 27.87 4.42 0.56
CA LEU A 73 26.97 3.42 1.17
C LEU A 73 25.48 3.77 1.06
N ILE A 74 25.13 5.02 0.76
CA ILE A 74 23.74 5.50 0.73
C ILE A 74 23.21 5.53 -0.71
N ARG A 75 24.01 6.08 -1.63
CA ARG A 75 23.63 6.23 -3.03
C ARG A 75 23.15 4.93 -3.69
N PRO A 76 23.82 3.77 -3.51
CA PRO A 76 23.36 2.51 -4.11
C PRO A 76 21.98 2.08 -3.59
N VAL A 77 21.67 2.32 -2.31
CA VAL A 77 20.37 2.00 -1.72
C VAL A 77 19.29 2.92 -2.29
N LEU A 78 19.57 4.22 -2.42
CA LEU A 78 18.62 5.16 -3.02
C LEU A 78 18.33 4.82 -4.49
N ASP A 79 19.34 4.41 -5.25
CA ASP A 79 19.18 3.99 -6.64
C ASP A 79 18.37 2.70 -6.74
N ALA A 80 18.62 1.72 -5.87
CA ALA A 80 17.82 0.50 -5.79
C ALA A 80 16.35 0.77 -5.43
N LEU A 81 16.11 1.67 -4.46
CA LEU A 81 14.75 2.08 -4.09
C LEU A 81 14.01 2.79 -5.24
N ARG A 82 14.71 3.62 -6.02
CA ARG A 82 14.12 4.29 -7.21
C ARG A 82 13.76 3.29 -8.29
N ALA A 83 14.65 2.33 -8.58
CA ALA A 83 14.38 1.27 -9.55
C ALA A 83 13.16 0.45 -9.13
N ALA A 84 13.14 -0.06 -7.89
CA ALA A 84 12.03 -0.86 -7.37
C ALA A 84 10.69 -0.10 -7.33
N ALA A 85 10.72 1.23 -7.15
CA ALA A 85 9.53 2.08 -7.17
C ALA A 85 9.02 2.36 -8.59
N GLY A 86 9.89 2.33 -9.61
CA GLY A 86 9.49 2.44 -11.03
C GLY A 86 8.77 1.20 -11.56
N ASP A 87 9.03 0.05 -10.94
CA ASP A 87 8.42 -1.25 -11.29
C ASP A 87 7.06 -1.51 -10.59
N ALA A 88 6.45 -0.52 -9.91
CA ALA A 88 5.31 -0.69 -9.00
C ALA A 88 3.98 -0.06 -9.47
#